data_AF-A0A8H4QRM4-F1
#
_entry.id   AF-A0A8H4QRM4-F1
#
_cell.length_a   1.000
_cell.length_b   1.000
_cell.length_c   1.000
_cell.angle_alpha   90.00
_cell.angle_beta   90.00
_cell.angle_gamma   90.00
#
_symmetry.space_group_name_H-M   'P 1'
#
loop_
_entity.id
_entity.type
_entity.pdbx_description
1 polymer ?
#
loop_
_entity_poly.entity_id
_entity_poly.type
_entity_poly.pdbx_seq_one_letter_code
_entity_poly.pdbx_strand_id
1 'polypeptide(L)'
;MAARLLLVAAFANAALAYSNTGPVVAWASSSSYALDSLPSRLDSDAHSASLLESILSSDDICKHDAILLVEQPGLHASDLRRLSPDAHLHSKLSSSYSARQYPYIPNHHGGIGDTLSSVLESVSSRCNSRLLKHYSPEHTELEHGVKHVLSMTLPHLSESGSARMSAMDHHDKSLASALSSLSASCPDHLVIYTGSPHPASHKRQESDVPDRPSLDFSSVSSSFAPTNTTLPAGGILKRYQILTPGLITGLLVAFFILIPIVLGGMNALASIQNPVRTDVSKSFNAQERKNQ
;
A
#
# COMPACT_ATOMS: atom_id res chain seq x y z
N MET A 1 27.81 -10.66 -14.76
CA MET A 1 27.42 -10.60 -13.33
C MET A 1 26.86 -9.23 -12.92
N ALA A 2 27.40 -8.11 -13.40
CA ALA A 2 26.89 -6.76 -13.10
C ALA A 2 25.40 -6.52 -13.46
N ALA A 3 24.91 -7.04 -14.59
CA ALA A 3 23.51 -6.90 -14.99
C ALA A 3 22.51 -7.59 -14.03
N ARG A 4 22.92 -8.68 -13.35
CA ARG A 4 22.08 -9.36 -12.35
C ARG A 4 22.00 -8.58 -11.04
N LEU A 5 23.07 -7.87 -10.67
CA LEU A 5 23.10 -6.98 -9.50
C LEU A 5 22.24 -5.73 -9.71
N LEU A 6 22.23 -5.16 -10.92
CA LEU A 6 21.38 -4.01 -11.27
C LEU A 6 19.88 -4.34 -11.20
N LEU A 7 19.48 -5.55 -11.62
CA LEU A 7 18.11 -6.02 -11.53
C LEU A 7 17.64 -6.18 -10.08
N VAL A 8 18.49 -6.73 -9.20
CA VAL A 8 18.17 -6.86 -7.76
C VAL A 8 18.05 -5.48 -7.09
N ALA A 9 18.91 -4.52 -7.45
CA ALA A 9 18.84 -3.17 -6.93
C ALA A 9 17.56 -2.43 -7.36
N ALA A 10 17.07 -2.65 -8.59
CA ALA A 10 15.82 -2.05 -9.06
C ALA A 10 14.58 -2.59 -8.32
N PHE A 11 14.53 -3.89 -8.00
CA PHE A 11 13.43 -4.48 -7.23
C PHE A 11 13.45 -4.12 -5.74
N ALA A 12 14.63 -3.91 -5.15
CA ALA A 12 14.75 -3.48 -3.76
C ALA A 12 14.08 -2.11 -3.52
N ASN A 13 14.19 -1.18 -4.49
CA ASN A 13 13.57 0.14 -4.39
C ASN A 13 12.03 0.11 -4.47
N ALA A 14 11.46 -0.85 -5.22
CA ALA A 14 10.00 -0.98 -5.32
C ALA A 14 9.34 -1.41 -4.00
N ALA A 15 10.06 -2.14 -3.14
CA ALA A 15 9.57 -2.52 -1.81
C ALA A 15 9.60 -1.36 -0.81
N LEU A 16 10.56 -0.44 -0.96
CA LEU A 16 10.73 0.70 -0.05
C LEU A 16 9.65 1.79 -0.26
N ALA A 17 9.11 1.92 -1.47
CA ALA A 17 8.09 2.92 -1.81
C ALA A 17 6.80 2.82 -0.99
N TYR A 18 6.49 1.64 -0.41
CA TYR A 18 5.27 1.42 0.38
C TYR A 18 5.49 1.44 1.89
N SER A 19 6.75 1.58 2.35
CA SER A 19 7.10 1.47 3.77
C SER A 19 6.49 2.57 4.65
N ASN A 20 6.26 3.76 4.08
CA ASN A 20 5.61 4.89 4.76
C ASN A 20 4.19 5.15 4.23
N THR A 21 3.45 4.10 3.89
CA THR A 21 2.06 4.22 3.44
C THR A 21 1.10 3.50 4.38
N GLY A 22 -0.02 4.15 4.69
CA GLY A 22 -1.10 3.59 5.50
C GLY A 22 -2.40 3.57 4.70
N PRO A 23 -3.33 2.64 5.00
CA PRO A 23 -4.66 2.71 4.46
C PRO A 23 -5.47 3.80 5.17
N VAL A 24 -6.33 4.48 4.42
CA VAL A 24 -7.44 5.28 4.97
C VAL A 24 -8.74 4.70 4.43
N VAL A 25 -9.65 4.40 5.33
CA VAL A 25 -10.95 3.82 5.04
C VAL A 25 -11.99 4.63 5.77
N ALA A 26 -12.99 5.15 5.06
CA ALA A 26 -14.06 5.93 5.65
C ALA A 26 -15.41 5.40 5.21
N TRP A 27 -16.37 5.35 6.11
CA TRP A 27 -17.74 4.98 5.81
C TRP A 27 -18.72 5.71 6.70
N ALA A 28 -19.92 5.93 6.17
CA ALA A 28 -21.00 6.59 6.88
C ALA A 28 -22.23 5.68 6.94
N SER A 29 -22.93 5.74 8.08
CA SER A 29 -24.20 5.01 8.28
C SER A 29 -25.36 5.59 7.48
N SER A 30 -25.25 6.85 7.05
CA SER A 30 -26.16 7.54 6.13
C SER A 30 -25.38 8.13 4.96
N SER A 31 -26.09 8.64 3.94
CA SER A 31 -25.44 9.21 2.76
C SER A 31 -24.60 10.43 3.14
N SER A 32 -23.33 10.44 2.74
CA SER A 32 -22.45 11.58 2.94
C SER A 32 -21.85 12.06 1.63
N TYR A 33 -22.18 13.31 1.28
CA TYR A 33 -21.60 13.99 0.12
C TYR A 33 -20.08 14.15 0.28
N ALA A 34 -19.59 14.31 1.51
CA ALA A 34 -18.17 14.40 1.80
C ALA A 34 -17.41 13.14 1.36
N LEU A 35 -18.03 11.96 1.42
CA LEU A 35 -17.41 10.70 0.98
C LEU A 35 -17.67 10.42 -0.51
N ASP A 36 -18.89 10.68 -0.99
CA ASP A 36 -19.29 10.37 -2.35
C ASP A 36 -18.62 11.29 -3.40
N SER A 37 -18.29 12.52 -3.01
CA SER A 37 -17.58 13.49 -3.87
C SER A 37 -16.08 13.19 -4.02
N LEU A 38 -15.51 12.33 -3.15
CA LEU A 38 -14.09 12.01 -3.22
C LEU A 38 -13.78 11.23 -4.50
N PRO A 39 -12.64 11.50 -5.15
CA PRO A 39 -12.27 10.84 -6.39
C PRO A 39 -11.91 9.38 -6.13
N SER A 40 -12.14 8.51 -7.12
CA SER A 40 -11.79 7.09 -6.99
C SER A 40 -10.29 6.82 -6.93
N ARG A 41 -9.48 7.82 -7.29
CA ARG A 41 -8.02 7.81 -7.19
C ARG A 41 -7.58 9.17 -6.69
N LEU A 42 -6.59 9.18 -5.82
CA LEU A 42 -5.98 10.40 -5.35
C LEU A 42 -4.81 10.76 -6.26
N ASP A 43 -4.52 12.05 -6.33
CA ASP A 43 -3.31 12.55 -6.97
C ASP A 43 -2.08 12.08 -6.20
N SER A 44 -0.93 12.03 -6.88
CA SER A 44 0.31 11.51 -6.31
C SER A 44 0.81 12.30 -5.09
N ASP A 45 0.37 13.56 -4.95
CA ASP A 45 0.72 14.45 -3.85
C ASP A 45 -0.26 14.38 -2.68
N ALA A 46 -1.25 13.49 -2.72
CA ALA A 46 -2.21 13.34 -1.61
C ALA A 46 -1.58 12.60 -0.43
N HIS A 47 -1.68 13.20 0.76
CA HIS A 47 -1.18 12.64 2.01
C HIS A 47 -2.36 12.38 2.96
N SER A 48 -2.16 11.55 3.98
CA SER A 48 -3.25 11.17 4.89
C SER A 48 -3.88 12.36 5.61
N ALA A 49 -3.07 13.34 6.01
CA ALA A 49 -3.54 14.59 6.61
C ALA A 49 -4.39 15.45 5.66
N SER A 50 -3.95 15.63 4.40
CA SER A 50 -4.70 16.44 3.42
C SER A 50 -6.01 15.78 3.02
N LEU A 51 -6.04 14.46 2.95
CA LEU A 51 -7.26 13.71 2.71
C LEU A 51 -8.24 13.82 3.89
N LEU A 52 -7.73 13.67 5.11
CA LEU A 52 -8.55 13.82 6.31
C LEU A 52 -9.13 15.24 6.39
N GLU A 53 -8.31 16.26 6.13
CA GLU A 53 -8.77 17.65 6.05
C GLU A 53 -9.82 17.83 4.97
N SER A 54 -9.63 17.28 3.76
CA SER A 54 -10.62 17.38 2.68
C SER A 54 -11.96 16.73 3.01
N ILE A 55 -11.96 15.61 3.74
CA ILE A 55 -13.19 14.96 4.22
C ILE A 55 -13.81 15.82 5.30
N LEU A 56 -13.00 16.22 6.27
CA LEU A 56 -13.44 16.90 7.47
C LEU A 56 -13.68 18.41 7.28
N SER A 57 -13.35 18.99 6.14
CA SER A 57 -13.64 20.40 5.81
C SER A 57 -15.03 20.60 5.23
N SER A 58 -15.67 19.53 4.74
CA SER A 58 -16.99 19.61 4.12
C SER A 58 -18.08 19.94 5.14
N ASP A 59 -19.01 20.84 4.84
CA ASP A 59 -20.11 21.19 5.75
C ASP A 59 -21.07 20.01 6.00
N ASP A 60 -21.09 19.02 5.08
CA ASP A 60 -21.93 17.83 5.18
C ASP A 60 -21.58 16.95 6.39
N ILE A 61 -20.32 16.99 6.88
CA ILE A 61 -19.93 16.20 8.05
C ILE A 61 -20.72 16.62 9.30
N CYS A 62 -21.10 17.89 9.41
CA CYS A 62 -21.78 18.39 10.59
C CYS A 62 -23.24 17.92 10.67
N LYS A 63 -23.76 17.24 9.64
CA LYS A 63 -25.08 16.59 9.68
C LYS A 63 -25.08 15.30 10.49
N HIS A 64 -23.91 14.66 10.65
CA HIS A 64 -23.77 13.41 11.38
C HIS A 64 -23.85 13.69 12.89
N ASP A 65 -24.47 12.77 13.64
CA ASP A 65 -24.55 12.84 15.10
C ASP A 65 -23.21 12.52 15.75
N ALA A 66 -22.43 11.62 15.13
CA ALA A 66 -21.09 11.30 15.60
C ALA A 66 -20.07 11.17 14.46
N ILE A 67 -18.85 11.62 14.73
CA ILE A 67 -17.68 11.41 13.88
C ILE A 67 -16.65 10.63 14.70
N LEU A 68 -16.37 9.39 14.31
CA LEU A 68 -15.39 8.54 14.96
C LEU A 68 -14.16 8.41 14.09
N LEU A 69 -13.02 8.86 14.60
CA LEU A 69 -11.72 8.67 13.99
C LEU A 69 -10.94 7.59 14.74
N VAL A 70 -10.64 6.50 14.05
CA VAL A 70 -9.94 5.33 14.57
C VAL A 70 -8.54 5.30 13.96
N GLU A 71 -7.53 5.39 14.81
CA GLU A 71 -6.13 5.26 14.41
C GLU A 71 -5.59 3.89 14.86
N GLN A 72 -4.94 3.16 13.96
CA GLN A 72 -4.27 1.91 14.30
C GLN A 72 -2.81 1.92 13.85
N PRO A 73 -1.86 2.04 14.80
CA PRO A 73 -0.44 2.05 14.47
C PRO A 73 0.01 0.75 13.81
N GLY A 74 0.75 0.87 12.72
CA GLY A 74 1.28 -0.28 11.98
C GLY A 74 0.26 -1.01 11.10
N LEU A 75 -0.96 -0.49 10.93
CA LEU A 75 -1.93 -1.04 9.99
C LEU A 75 -1.49 -0.87 8.54
N HIS A 76 -1.62 -1.93 7.74
CA HIS A 76 -1.25 -1.92 6.33
C HIS A 76 -2.38 -2.42 5.43
N ALA A 77 -2.41 -2.01 4.16
CA ALA A 77 -3.41 -2.44 3.18
C ALA A 77 -3.54 -3.96 3.05
N SER A 78 -2.43 -4.69 3.24
CA SER A 78 -2.42 -6.15 3.22
C SER A 78 -3.23 -6.79 4.35
N ASP A 79 -3.41 -6.09 5.46
CA ASP A 79 -4.16 -6.61 6.59
C ASP A 79 -5.65 -6.54 6.30
N LEU A 80 -6.11 -5.39 5.78
CA LEU A 80 -7.49 -5.18 5.37
C LEU A 80 -7.90 -6.15 4.23
N ARG A 81 -7.01 -6.40 3.28
CA ARG A 81 -7.26 -7.37 2.19
C ARG A 81 -7.32 -8.82 2.65
N ARG A 82 -6.73 -9.15 3.80
CA ARG A 82 -6.71 -10.51 4.37
C ARG A 82 -7.79 -10.72 5.43
N LEU A 83 -8.61 -9.72 5.71
CA LEU A 83 -9.73 -9.87 6.61
C LEU A 83 -10.67 -10.96 6.10
N SER A 84 -11.22 -11.73 7.04
CA SER A 84 -12.26 -12.70 6.73
C SER A 84 -13.46 -11.96 6.13
N PRO A 85 -14.20 -12.53 5.16
CA PRO A 85 -15.46 -11.97 4.68
C PRO A 85 -16.48 -11.75 5.81
N ASP A 86 -16.39 -12.56 6.88
CA ASP A 86 -17.23 -12.50 8.08
C ASP A 86 -16.77 -11.43 9.09
N ALA A 87 -15.63 -10.78 8.85
CA ALA A 87 -15.15 -9.70 9.69
C ALA A 87 -16.14 -8.53 9.69
N HIS A 88 -16.35 -7.94 10.85
CA HIS A 88 -17.35 -6.90 11.04
C HIS A 88 -17.01 -5.66 10.21
N LEU A 89 -15.73 -5.27 10.15
CA LEU A 89 -15.26 -4.18 9.32
C LEU A 89 -15.57 -4.40 7.82
N HIS A 90 -15.37 -5.63 7.32
CA HIS A 90 -15.67 -5.96 5.92
C HIS A 90 -17.17 -5.84 5.63
N SER A 91 -18.00 -6.40 6.52
CA SER A 91 -19.46 -6.29 6.43
C SER A 91 -19.92 -4.82 6.46
N LYS A 92 -19.42 -4.01 7.39
CA LYS A 92 -19.76 -2.58 7.50
C LYS A 92 -19.37 -1.80 6.25
N LEU A 93 -18.18 -2.00 5.72
CA LEU A 93 -17.74 -1.34 4.48
C LEU A 93 -18.63 -1.68 3.28
N SER A 94 -19.08 -2.93 3.18
CA SER A 94 -19.94 -3.38 2.08
C SER A 94 -21.40 -2.95 2.20
N SER A 95 -21.88 -2.75 3.43
CA SER A 95 -23.29 -2.44 3.72
C SER A 95 -23.56 -0.96 3.96
N SER A 96 -22.52 -0.12 4.09
CA SER A 96 -22.65 1.32 4.31
C SER A 96 -23.19 2.03 3.07
N TYR A 97 -23.92 3.13 3.28
CA TYR A 97 -24.49 3.93 2.20
C TYR A 97 -23.41 4.65 1.39
N SER A 98 -22.45 5.26 2.08
CA SER A 98 -21.31 5.94 1.48
C SER A 98 -20.03 5.38 2.11
N ALA A 99 -19.12 4.88 1.27
CA ALA A 99 -17.85 4.32 1.72
C ALA A 99 -16.72 4.59 0.72
N ARG A 100 -15.53 4.90 1.25
CA ARG A 100 -14.30 5.13 0.48
C ARG A 100 -13.12 4.43 1.11
N GLN A 101 -12.29 3.85 0.25
CA GLN A 101 -11.06 3.17 0.66
C GLN A 101 -9.89 3.63 -0.21
N TYR A 102 -8.78 3.94 0.46
CA TYR A 102 -7.52 4.29 -0.16
C TYR A 102 -6.42 3.46 0.51
N PRO A 103 -5.96 2.37 -0.12
CA PRO A 103 -5.09 1.42 0.54
C PRO A 103 -3.68 1.95 0.78
N TYR A 104 -3.19 2.86 -0.06
CA TYR A 104 -1.80 3.31 -0.06
C TYR A 104 -1.76 4.83 -0.08
N ILE A 105 -1.82 5.45 1.10
CA ILE A 105 -1.64 6.90 1.23
C ILE A 105 -0.34 7.16 1.99
N PRO A 106 0.55 8.00 1.44
CA PRO A 106 1.73 8.49 2.15
C PRO A 106 1.36 9.14 3.48
N ASN A 107 2.05 8.73 4.54
CA ASN A 107 1.91 9.38 5.84
C ASN A 107 2.77 10.65 5.89
N HIS A 108 2.21 11.72 6.46
CA HIS A 108 2.94 12.96 6.67
C HIS A 108 4.13 12.76 7.61
N HIS A 109 5.28 13.37 7.28
CA HIS A 109 6.47 13.37 8.13
C HIS A 109 6.15 14.04 9.48
N GLY A 110 6.29 13.33 10.59
CA GLY A 110 5.89 13.79 11.93
C GLY A 110 4.71 13.04 12.55
N GLY A 111 4.08 12.12 11.80
CA GLY A 111 2.95 11.34 12.28
C GLY A 111 1.61 12.06 12.16
N ILE A 112 0.52 11.30 12.15
CA ILE A 112 -0.83 11.84 11.97
C ILE A 112 -1.37 12.42 13.28
N GLY A 113 -0.92 11.95 14.45
CA GLY A 113 -1.54 12.24 15.75
C GLY A 113 -1.64 13.73 16.13
N ASP A 114 -0.60 14.54 15.93
CA ASP A 114 -0.60 15.96 16.28
C ASP A 114 -1.53 16.77 15.36
N THR A 115 -1.42 16.53 14.05
CA THR A 115 -2.30 17.14 13.04
C THR A 115 -3.75 16.72 13.27
N LEU A 116 -3.99 15.43 13.55
CA LEU A 116 -5.32 14.86 13.76
C LEU A 116 -6.03 15.49 14.95
N SER A 117 -5.31 15.73 16.05
CA SER A 117 -5.87 16.44 17.21
C SER A 117 -6.36 17.85 16.83
N SER A 118 -5.57 18.59 16.04
CA SER A 118 -5.93 19.94 15.58
C SER A 118 -7.14 19.95 14.64
N VAL A 119 -7.23 18.96 13.74
CA VAL A 119 -8.35 18.84 12.79
C VAL A 119 -9.64 18.49 13.54
N LEU A 120 -9.59 17.55 14.50
CA LEU A 120 -10.77 17.21 15.30
C LEU A 120 -11.24 18.37 16.18
N GLU A 121 -10.33 19.17 16.74
CA GLU A 121 -10.68 20.40 17.47
C GLU A 121 -11.36 21.43 16.57
N SER A 122 -10.83 21.63 15.36
CA SER A 122 -11.44 22.50 14.34
C SER A 122 -12.87 22.03 13.99
N VAL A 123 -13.05 20.74 13.73
CA VAL A 123 -14.37 20.14 13.45
C VAL A 123 -15.33 20.28 14.62
N SER A 124 -14.86 20.04 15.85
CA SER A 124 -15.66 20.18 17.07
C SER A 124 -16.18 21.61 17.23
N SER A 125 -15.31 22.60 17.02
CA SER A 125 -15.69 24.01 17.07
C SER A 125 -16.68 24.40 15.96
N ARG A 126 -16.49 23.88 14.74
CA ARG A 126 -17.32 24.22 13.58
C ARG A 126 -18.70 23.57 13.64
N CYS A 127 -18.77 22.30 14.04
CA CYS A 127 -20.02 21.55 14.12
C CYS A 127 -20.75 21.71 15.47
N ASN A 128 -20.20 22.52 16.39
CA ASN A 128 -20.70 22.68 17.76
C ASN A 128 -20.93 21.32 18.46
N SER A 129 -19.94 20.45 18.35
CA SER A 129 -19.96 19.08 18.84
C SER A 129 -18.96 18.88 19.98
N ARG A 130 -19.23 17.93 20.86
CA ARG A 130 -18.35 17.61 21.98
C ARG A 130 -17.18 16.73 21.53
N LEU A 131 -15.97 17.22 21.69
CA LEU A 131 -14.75 16.46 21.43
C LEU A 131 -14.42 15.53 22.61
N LEU A 132 -14.24 14.25 22.30
CA LEU A 132 -13.82 13.21 23.24
C LEU A 132 -12.57 12.51 22.68
N LYS A 133 -11.42 12.84 23.27
CA LYS A 133 -10.13 12.22 22.94
C LYS A 133 -10.01 10.90 23.70
N HIS A 134 -9.51 9.85 23.04
CA HIS A 134 -9.38 8.50 23.60
C HIS A 134 -10.72 7.87 24.01
N TYR A 135 -11.68 7.87 23.10
CA TYR A 135 -12.96 7.20 23.29
C TYR A 135 -12.76 5.72 23.58
N SER A 136 -13.30 5.28 24.71
CA SER A 136 -13.43 3.88 25.09
C SER A 136 -14.87 3.63 25.52
N PRO A 137 -15.58 2.66 24.92
CA PRO A 137 -16.98 2.40 25.22
C PRO A 137 -17.22 1.94 26.67
N GLU A 138 -16.19 1.44 27.34
CA GLU A 138 -16.27 0.99 28.74
C GLU A 138 -16.26 2.15 29.75
N HIS A 139 -15.67 3.29 29.38
CA HIS A 139 -15.38 4.39 30.31
C HIS A 139 -16.08 5.70 29.92
N THR A 140 -16.72 5.74 28.74
CA THR A 140 -17.27 6.97 28.17
C THR A 140 -18.73 6.75 27.79
N GLU A 141 -19.65 7.39 28.52
CA GLU A 141 -21.05 7.44 28.15
C GLU A 141 -21.29 8.58 27.14
N LEU A 142 -21.99 8.27 26.05
CA LEU A 142 -22.37 9.24 25.04
C LEU A 142 -23.72 9.86 25.43
N GLU A 143 -23.78 11.19 25.44
CA GLU A 143 -25.01 11.90 25.74
C GLU A 143 -25.97 11.85 24.53
N HIS A 144 -27.22 11.46 24.77
CA HIS A 144 -28.20 11.39 23.69
C HIS A 144 -28.57 12.79 23.21
N GLY A 145 -28.59 13.00 21.89
CA GLY A 145 -28.97 14.26 21.27
C GLY A 145 -27.87 15.32 21.22
N VAL A 146 -26.67 15.02 21.73
CA VAL A 146 -25.48 15.87 21.56
C VAL A 146 -24.63 15.29 20.44
N LYS A 147 -24.08 16.16 19.59
CA LYS A 147 -23.15 15.74 18.54
C LYS A 147 -21.77 15.46 19.12
N HIS A 148 -21.14 14.38 18.68
CA HIS A 148 -19.85 13.94 19.23
C HIS A 148 -18.77 13.83 18.16
N VAL A 149 -17.55 14.24 18.51
CA VAL A 149 -16.35 13.98 17.73
C VAL A 149 -15.43 13.14 18.60
N LEU A 150 -15.15 11.92 18.15
CA LEU A 150 -14.52 10.86 18.92
C LEU A 150 -13.18 10.49 18.27
N SER A 151 -12.13 10.39 19.08
CA SER A 151 -10.84 9.83 18.65
C SER A 151 -10.57 8.55 19.42
N MET A 152 -10.32 7.45 18.72
CA MET A 152 -10.00 6.15 19.29
C MET A 152 -8.68 5.65 18.70
N THR A 153 -7.82 5.07 19.54
CA THR A 153 -6.57 4.46 19.09
C THR A 153 -6.59 2.97 19.41
N LEU A 154 -6.41 2.13 18.39
CA LEU A 154 -6.28 0.69 18.54
C LEU A 154 -4.83 0.27 18.85
N PRO A 155 -4.60 -0.91 19.44
CA PRO A 155 -3.26 -1.38 19.74
C PRO A 155 -2.40 -1.55 18.47
N HIS A 156 -1.08 -1.40 18.64
CA HIS A 156 -0.12 -1.51 17.54
C HIS A 156 0.00 -2.94 17.00
N LEU A 157 0.01 -3.10 15.68
CA LEU A 157 0.27 -4.38 15.02
C LEU A 157 1.77 -4.58 14.78
N SER A 158 2.45 -5.23 15.73
CA SER A 158 3.88 -5.55 15.63
C SER A 158 4.14 -6.96 15.08
N GLU A 159 3.13 -7.81 15.09
CA GLU A 159 3.25 -9.22 14.76
C GLU A 159 3.39 -9.46 13.25
N SER A 160 3.80 -10.67 12.88
CA SER A 160 3.91 -11.13 11.49
C SER A 160 3.09 -12.40 11.24
N GLY A 161 2.80 -12.68 9.96
CA GLY A 161 2.13 -13.91 9.54
C GLY A 161 0.74 -14.13 10.15
N SER A 162 0.53 -15.32 10.73
CA SER A 162 -0.75 -15.74 11.34
C SER A 162 -1.04 -15.03 12.66
N ALA A 163 -0.02 -14.72 13.47
CA ALA A 163 -0.17 -13.97 14.71
C ALA A 163 -0.74 -12.58 14.43
N ARG A 164 -0.25 -11.92 13.37
CA ARG A 164 -0.79 -10.63 12.89
C ARG A 164 -2.25 -10.73 12.47
N MET A 165 -2.62 -11.82 11.80
CA MET A 165 -4.01 -12.06 11.39
C MET A 165 -4.93 -12.25 12.61
N SER A 166 -4.48 -13.00 13.61
CA SER A 166 -5.22 -13.18 14.86
C SER A 166 -5.36 -11.88 15.67
N ALA A 167 -4.32 -11.04 15.69
CA ALA A 167 -4.37 -9.71 16.31
C ALA A 167 -5.38 -8.81 15.60
N MET A 168 -5.41 -8.82 14.26
CA MET A 168 -6.40 -8.10 13.47
C MET A 168 -7.83 -8.56 13.73
N ASP A 169 -8.08 -9.87 13.85
CA ASP A 169 -9.40 -10.41 14.19
C ASP A 169 -9.85 -9.95 15.59
N HIS A 170 -8.92 -9.91 16.56
CA HIS A 170 -9.19 -9.39 17.89
C HIS A 170 -9.52 -7.88 17.87
N HIS A 171 -8.76 -7.10 17.11
CA HIS A 171 -9.01 -5.66 16.97
C HIS A 171 -10.32 -5.36 16.22
N ASP A 172 -10.68 -6.16 15.20
CA ASP A 172 -11.97 -6.06 14.51
C ASP A 172 -13.15 -6.27 15.47
N LYS A 173 -13.06 -7.27 16.36
CA LYS A 173 -14.07 -7.52 17.40
C LYS A 173 -14.16 -6.38 18.41
N SER A 174 -13.03 -5.82 18.85
CA SER A 174 -13.00 -4.67 19.75
C SER A 174 -13.56 -3.40 19.08
N LEU A 175 -13.31 -3.22 17.79
CA LEU A 175 -13.89 -2.11 17.03
C LEU A 175 -15.40 -2.33 16.83
N ALA A 176 -15.83 -3.57 16.58
CA ALA A 176 -17.23 -3.91 16.42
C ALA A 176 -18.07 -3.60 17.68
N SER A 177 -17.54 -3.89 18.88
CA SER A 177 -18.23 -3.56 20.13
C SER A 177 -18.32 -2.04 20.31
N ALA A 178 -17.24 -1.31 20.06
CA ALA A 178 -17.23 0.15 20.14
C ALA A 178 -18.22 0.81 19.17
N LEU A 179 -18.28 0.32 17.91
CA LEU A 179 -19.23 0.77 16.91
C LEU A 179 -20.67 0.42 17.26
N SER A 180 -20.91 -0.73 17.89
CA SER A 180 -22.25 -1.11 18.35
C SER A 180 -22.77 -0.16 19.42
N SER A 181 -21.94 0.14 20.43
CA SER A 181 -22.27 1.14 21.47
C SER A 181 -22.46 2.54 20.89
N LEU A 182 -21.63 2.92 19.91
CA LEU A 182 -21.77 4.20 19.19
C LEU A 182 -23.11 4.26 18.46
N SER A 183 -23.43 3.24 17.65
CA SER A 183 -24.66 3.20 16.86
C SER A 183 -25.93 3.17 17.70
N ALA A 184 -25.87 2.66 18.94
CA ALA A 184 -26.99 2.70 19.87
C ALA A 184 -27.30 4.12 20.37
N SER A 185 -26.29 4.97 20.53
CA SER A 185 -26.43 6.35 21.02
C SER A 185 -26.56 7.37 19.89
N CYS A 186 -25.87 7.13 18.78
CA CYS A 186 -25.75 8.00 17.61
C CYS A 186 -25.97 7.18 16.33
N PRO A 187 -27.22 7.07 15.82
CA PRO A 187 -27.52 6.24 14.66
C PRO A 187 -26.81 6.76 13.40
N ASP A 188 -26.80 8.09 13.18
CA ASP A 188 -26.12 8.73 12.07
C ASP A 188 -24.66 9.04 12.43
N HIS A 189 -23.74 8.18 12.02
CA HIS A 189 -22.32 8.34 12.32
C HIS A 189 -21.41 8.14 11.10
N LEU A 190 -20.33 8.91 11.07
CA LEU A 190 -19.22 8.81 10.13
C LEU A 190 -18.03 8.17 10.85
N VAL A 191 -17.45 7.13 10.27
CA VAL A 191 -16.24 6.49 10.78
C VAL A 191 -15.12 6.65 9.79
N ILE A 192 -13.96 7.07 10.28
CA ILE A 192 -12.72 7.14 9.52
C ILE A 192 -11.71 6.26 10.24
N TYR A 193 -11.14 5.30 9.55
CA TYR A 193 -10.18 4.33 10.06
C TYR A 193 -8.89 4.44 9.27
N THR A 194 -7.79 4.70 9.97
CA THR A 194 -6.50 5.00 9.35
C THR A 194 -5.35 4.27 10.04
N GLY A 195 -4.35 3.89 9.24
CA GLY A 195 -3.08 3.39 9.73
C GLY A 195 -2.06 4.51 9.93
N SER A 196 -1.35 4.50 11.06
CA SER A 196 -0.24 5.42 11.31
C SER A 196 1.10 4.71 11.40
N PRO A 197 2.20 5.38 11.00
CA PRO A 197 3.53 4.82 11.16
C PRO A 197 3.92 4.86 12.64
N HIS A 198 4.57 3.80 13.11
CA HIS A 198 5.01 3.74 14.50
C HIS A 198 6.31 4.54 14.69
N PRO A 199 6.45 5.40 15.72
CA PRO A 199 7.64 6.24 15.91
C PRO A 199 8.95 5.44 16.02
N ALA A 200 8.93 4.17 16.45
CA ALA A 200 10.15 3.37 16.53
C ALA A 200 10.72 2.92 15.16
N SER A 201 9.96 2.98 14.06
CA SER A 201 10.50 2.64 12.73
C SER A 201 11.36 3.76 12.13
N HIS A 202 11.18 5.02 12.56
CA HIS A 202 12.00 6.14 12.09
C HIS A 202 13.45 6.05 12.60
N LYS A 203 13.66 5.58 13.84
CA LYS A 203 15.00 5.49 14.44
C LYS A 203 15.95 4.50 13.78
N ARG A 204 15.46 3.55 12.97
CA ARG A 204 16.32 2.58 12.27
C ARG A 204 16.58 2.94 10.80
N GLN A 205 15.89 3.96 10.28
CA GLN A 205 16.07 4.44 8.91
C GLN A 205 16.73 5.82 8.84
N GLU A 206 16.75 6.57 9.94
CA GLU A 206 17.53 7.80 10.06
C GLU A 206 19.00 7.46 10.32
N SER A 207 19.71 7.13 9.23
CA SER A 207 21.15 7.32 9.20
C SER A 207 21.39 8.75 8.75
N ASP A 208 22.13 9.48 9.56
CA ASP A 208 22.63 10.84 9.43
C ASP A 208 23.37 11.03 8.08
N VAL A 209 22.60 11.11 6.98
CA VAL A 209 23.10 11.29 5.61
C VAL A 209 22.54 12.62 5.11
N PRO A 210 23.40 13.58 4.69
CA PRO A 210 22.95 14.88 4.21
C PRO A 210 22.05 14.73 2.99
N ASP A 211 21.04 15.61 2.91
CA ASP A 211 20.06 15.81 1.83
C ASP A 211 20.38 15.05 0.55
N ARG A 212 19.75 13.88 0.39
CA ARG A 212 19.79 13.14 -0.86
C ARG A 212 18.85 13.81 -1.85
N PRO A 213 19.29 14.12 -3.09
CA PRO A 213 18.43 14.73 -4.08
C PRO A 213 17.25 13.79 -4.38
N SER A 214 16.04 14.27 -4.14
CA SER A 214 14.80 13.67 -4.62
C SER A 214 14.85 13.66 -6.14
N LEU A 215 15.07 12.48 -6.73
CA LEU A 215 14.92 12.30 -8.17
C LEU A 215 13.43 12.36 -8.47
N ASP A 216 13.01 13.51 -8.98
CA ASP A 216 11.67 13.77 -9.48
C ASP A 216 11.43 12.91 -10.74
N PHE A 217 10.63 11.86 -10.59
CA PHE A 217 10.22 10.95 -11.67
C PHE A 217 8.86 11.35 -12.29
N SER A 218 8.48 12.62 -12.20
CA SER A 218 7.26 13.18 -12.82
C SER A 218 7.15 13.00 -14.34
N SER A 219 8.19 12.48 -15.02
CA SER A 219 8.18 12.25 -16.48
C SER A 219 7.95 10.81 -16.94
N VAL A 220 7.70 9.83 -16.05
CA VAL A 220 7.37 8.46 -16.48
C VAL A 220 5.89 8.18 -16.29
N SER A 221 5.13 8.65 -17.26
CA SER A 221 3.75 8.24 -17.51
C SER A 221 3.64 6.71 -17.65
N SER A 222 2.52 6.20 -17.13
CA SER A 222 1.88 4.89 -17.37
C SER A 222 2.48 3.60 -16.78
N SER A 223 1.90 3.15 -15.66
CA SER A 223 1.06 1.92 -15.62
C SER A 223 0.67 1.54 -14.18
N PHE A 224 -0.15 2.36 -13.51
CA PHE A 224 -0.85 1.91 -12.30
C PHE A 224 -2.07 1.05 -12.68
N ALA A 225 -2.18 -0.11 -12.04
CA ALA A 225 -3.25 -1.08 -12.25
C ALA A 225 -4.64 -0.44 -12.07
N PRO A 226 -5.63 -0.78 -12.92
CA PRO A 226 -6.98 -0.27 -12.76
C PRO A 226 -7.68 -0.92 -11.56
N THR A 227 -7.93 -0.14 -10.51
CA THR A 227 -8.84 -0.46 -9.41
C THR A 227 -10.29 -0.33 -9.89
N ASN A 228 -10.81 -1.39 -10.51
CA ASN A 228 -12.26 -1.58 -10.66
C ASN A 228 -12.72 -2.55 -9.57
N THR A 229 -13.16 -2.03 -8.44
CA THR A 229 -14.00 -2.73 -7.45
C THR A 229 -15.46 -2.50 -7.79
N THR A 230 -15.92 -3.16 -8.84
CA THR A 230 -17.28 -3.71 -8.91
C THR A 230 -17.09 -5.17 -9.28
N LEU A 231 -17.79 -6.07 -8.59
CA LEU A 231 -17.73 -7.53 -8.81
C LEU A 231 -17.67 -7.83 -10.32
N PRO A 232 -16.56 -8.36 -10.85
CA PRO A 232 -16.53 -8.66 -12.26
C PRO A 232 -17.30 -9.96 -12.48
N ALA A 233 -18.48 -9.86 -13.07
CA ALA A 233 -19.05 -10.96 -13.83
C ALA A 233 -18.06 -11.28 -14.97
N GLY A 234 -17.27 -12.34 -14.81
CA GLY A 234 -16.23 -12.69 -15.77
C GLY A 234 -15.37 -13.87 -15.34
N GLY A 235 -14.85 -14.60 -16.33
CA GLY A 235 -14.23 -15.92 -16.19
C GLY A 235 -13.00 -16.01 -15.28
N ILE A 236 -12.60 -17.27 -15.04
CA ILE A 236 -11.64 -17.76 -14.03
C ILE A 236 -10.28 -17.02 -14.04
N LEU A 237 -9.89 -16.39 -15.16
CA LEU A 237 -8.66 -15.61 -15.31
C LEU A 237 -8.70 -14.20 -14.68
N LYS A 238 -9.86 -13.70 -14.26
CA LYS A 238 -9.97 -12.41 -13.54
C LYS A 238 -9.74 -12.53 -12.03
N ARG A 239 -9.93 -13.73 -11.46
CA ARG A 239 -9.78 -13.98 -10.01
C ARG A 239 -8.34 -14.34 -9.61
N TYR A 240 -7.56 -14.85 -10.56
CA TYR A 240 -6.15 -15.15 -10.37
C TYR A 240 -5.34 -14.19 -11.22
N GLN A 241 -4.79 -13.18 -10.58
CA GLN A 241 -3.90 -12.17 -11.16
C GLN A 241 -2.51 -12.76 -11.49
N ILE A 242 -2.47 -13.97 -12.08
CA ILE A 242 -1.24 -14.70 -12.44
C ILE A 242 -0.57 -14.02 -13.66
N LEU A 243 -1.34 -13.33 -14.51
CA LEU A 243 -0.85 -12.57 -15.66
C LEU A 243 -1.06 -11.06 -15.45
N THR A 244 -0.34 -10.48 -14.49
CA THR A 244 -0.23 -9.02 -14.40
C THR A 244 0.36 -8.46 -15.72
N PRO A 245 -0.08 -7.28 -16.19
CA PRO A 245 0.50 -6.63 -17.38
C PRO A 245 2.03 -6.50 -17.32
N GLY A 246 2.59 -6.27 -16.13
CA GLY A 246 4.04 -6.26 -15.89
C GLY A 246 4.74 -7.60 -16.13
N LEU A 247 4.08 -8.71 -15.82
CA LEU A 247 4.62 -10.05 -16.08
C LEU A 247 4.59 -10.39 -17.57
N ILE A 248 3.50 -10.04 -18.27
CA ILE A 248 3.39 -10.25 -19.73
C ILE A 248 4.45 -9.42 -20.48
N THR A 249 4.58 -8.14 -20.14
CA THR A 249 5.58 -7.25 -20.75
C THR A 249 7.01 -7.70 -20.41
N GLY A 250 7.27 -8.10 -19.17
CA GLY A 250 8.54 -8.67 -18.76
C GLY A 250 8.89 -9.96 -19.51
N LEU A 251 7.92 -10.85 -19.70
CA LEU A 251 8.10 -12.09 -20.46
C LEU A 251 8.34 -11.81 -21.95
N LEU A 252 7.66 -10.82 -22.52
CA LEU A 252 7.88 -10.40 -23.91
C LEU A 252 9.29 -9.84 -24.10
N VAL A 253 9.73 -8.92 -23.24
CA VAL A 253 11.10 -8.38 -23.28
C VAL A 253 12.13 -9.49 -23.08
N ALA A 254 11.91 -10.42 -22.15
CA ALA A 254 12.81 -11.53 -21.91
C ALA A 254 12.95 -12.44 -23.15
N PHE A 255 11.83 -12.89 -23.72
CA PHE A 255 11.84 -13.83 -24.84
C PHE A 255 12.21 -13.21 -26.19
N PHE A 256 11.81 -11.97 -26.46
CA PHE A 256 12.01 -11.35 -27.77
C PHE A 256 13.20 -10.40 -27.83
N ILE A 257 13.75 -9.95 -26.70
CA ILE A 257 14.92 -9.06 -26.69
C ILE A 257 16.12 -9.77 -26.06
N LEU A 258 16.00 -10.26 -24.82
CA LEU A 258 17.15 -10.84 -24.11
C LEU A 258 17.60 -12.18 -24.71
N ILE A 259 16.69 -13.12 -24.98
CA ILE A 259 17.06 -14.44 -25.51
C ILE A 259 17.75 -14.36 -26.88
N PRO A 260 17.27 -13.58 -27.87
CA PRO A 260 17.94 -13.46 -29.17
C PRO A 260 19.34 -12.85 -29.08
N ILE A 261 19.53 -11.86 -28.21
CA ILE A 261 20.85 -11.25 -27.96
C ILE A 261 21.81 -12.29 -27.39
N VAL A 262 21.36 -13.09 -26.41
CA VAL A 262 22.19 -14.14 -25.80
C VAL A 262 22.53 -15.24 -26.81
N LEU A 263 21.54 -15.72 -27.58
CA LEU A 263 21.76 -16.73 -28.61
C LEU A 263 22.69 -16.23 -29.72
N GLY A 264 22.53 -14.97 -30.15
CA GLY A 264 23.44 -14.32 -31.09
C GLY A 264 24.87 -14.22 -30.54
N GLY A 265 25.02 -13.84 -29.28
CA GLY A 265 26.33 -13.80 -28.60
C GLY A 265 26.99 -15.17 -28.48
N MET A 266 26.21 -16.22 -28.17
CA MET A 266 26.70 -17.59 -28.12
C MET A 266 27.15 -18.08 -29.49
N ASN A 267 26.40 -17.79 -30.55
CA ASN A 267 26.78 -18.15 -31.92
C ASN A 267 28.05 -17.40 -32.36
N ALA A 268 28.22 -16.14 -31.97
CA ALA A 268 29.43 -15.37 -32.25
C ALA A 268 30.66 -15.94 -31.53
N LEU A 269 30.51 -16.35 -30.26
CA LEU A 269 31.58 -17.00 -29.49
C LEU A 269 31.94 -18.38 -30.06
N ALA A 270 30.93 -19.16 -30.48
CA ALA A 270 31.15 -20.46 -31.11
C ALA A 270 31.82 -20.36 -32.49
N SER A 271 31.69 -19.21 -33.17
CA SER A 271 32.34 -18.96 -34.46
C SER A 271 33.84 -18.66 -34.34
N ILE A 272 34.39 -18.48 -33.13
CA ILE A 272 35.82 -18.26 -32.93
C ILE A 272 36.54 -19.60 -33.09
N GLN A 273 36.97 -19.88 -34.32
CA GLN A 273 37.86 -20.99 -34.60
C GLN A 273 39.28 -20.59 -34.24
N ASN A 274 39.93 -21.36 -33.37
CA ASN A 274 41.35 -21.19 -33.09
C ASN A 274 42.14 -21.70 -34.31
N PRO A 275 42.94 -20.88 -35.02
CA PRO A 275 43.77 -21.38 -36.10
C PRO A 275 44.83 -22.32 -35.49
N VAL A 276 44.65 -23.63 -35.71
CA VAL A 276 45.70 -24.62 -35.44
C VAL A 276 46.84 -24.30 -36.39
N ARG A 277 47.84 -23.57 -35.88
CA ARG A 277 49.11 -23.36 -36.55
C ARG A 277 49.79 -24.72 -36.64
N THR A 278 49.68 -25.35 -37.80
CA THR A 278 50.35 -26.60 -38.15
C THR A 278 51.83 -26.34 -38.36
N ASP A 279 52.55 -26.04 -37.28
CA ASP A 279 54.01 -26.01 -37.32
C ASP A 279 54.54 -27.44 -37.17
N VAL A 280 54.86 -28.01 -38.35
CA VAL A 280 56.02 -28.88 -38.62
C VAL A 280 56.18 -30.17 -37.80
N SER A 281 55.89 -31.29 -38.48
CA SER A 281 56.88 -32.38 -38.53
C SER A 281 57.00 -32.88 -39.97
N LYS A 282 58.00 -32.34 -40.67
CA LYS A 282 58.47 -32.86 -41.96
C LYS A 282 59.02 -34.26 -41.68
N SER A 283 58.27 -35.29 -42.06
CA SER A 283 58.69 -36.69 -41.96
C SER A 283 60.01 -36.86 -42.73
N PHE A 284 61.09 -37.15 -42.00
CA PHE A 284 62.43 -37.36 -42.53
C PHE A 284 62.45 -38.74 -43.18
N ASN A 285 62.34 -38.80 -44.51
CA ASN A 285 62.37 -40.05 -45.27
C ASN A 285 63.83 -40.52 -45.42
N ALA A 286 64.26 -41.47 -44.59
CA ALA A 286 65.64 -41.93 -44.46
C ALA A 286 66.04 -43.06 -45.43
N GLN A 287 65.40 -43.16 -46.61
CA GLN A 287 65.59 -44.31 -47.51
C GLN A 287 66.54 -44.06 -48.71
N GLU A 288 67.09 -42.86 -48.90
CA GLU A 288 67.82 -42.49 -50.15
C GLU A 288 69.35 -42.33 -49.99
N ARG A 289 69.98 -43.05 -49.05
CA ARG A 289 71.46 -43.07 -48.92
C ARG A 289 72.08 -44.46 -48.97
N LYS A 290 71.61 -45.30 -49.88
CA LYS A 290 72.35 -46.50 -50.33
C LYS A 290 72.35 -46.51 -51.84
N ASN A 291 73.22 -45.69 -52.44
CA ASN A 291 73.81 -45.85 -53.78
C ASN A 291 74.65 -44.61 -54.08
N GLN A 292 75.83 -44.54 -53.46
CA GLN A 292 77.04 -43.90 -54.00
C GLN A 292 78.21 -44.26 -53.11
#